data_AF-A0A9D7Y5Q1-F1
#
_entry.id   AF-A0A9D7Y5Q1-F1
#
_cell.length_a   1.000
_cell.length_b   1.000
_cell.length_c   1.000
_cell.angle_alpha   90.00
_cell.angle_beta   90.00
_cell.angle_gamma   90.00
#
_symmetry.space_group_name_H-M   'P 1'
#
loop_
_entity.id
_entity.type
_entity.pdbx_description
1 polymer ?
#
loop_
_entity_poly.entity_id
_entity_poly.type
_entity_poly.pdbx_seq_one_letter_code
_entity_poly.pdbx_strand_id
1 'polypeptide(L)'
;MNNNYLYILIFGCQFFIYNLDAQIGGKHSYEFLNLPASARQTALGGHIVSVMDEDVTIAGSNPASLNGKMNNRISFSHNFHFAGVQNGYFGYGKEISKWKLNTHFAIQYINYV
;
A
#
# COMPACT_ATOMS: atom_id res chain seq x y z
N MET A 1 31.57 38.84 -32.45
CA MET A 1 30.47 37.84 -32.36
C MET A 1 29.24 38.55 -31.82
N ASN A 2 28.09 38.40 -32.47
CA ASN A 2 26.89 39.20 -32.20
C ASN A 2 26.33 38.91 -30.78
N ASN A 3 26.04 39.93 -29.97
CA ASN A 3 25.57 39.78 -28.58
C ASN A 3 24.30 38.91 -28.47
N ASN A 4 23.51 38.82 -29.54
CA ASN A 4 22.31 37.98 -29.61
C ASN A 4 22.62 36.48 -29.44
N TYR A 5 23.77 35.98 -29.94
CA TYR A 5 24.16 34.58 -29.75
C TYR A 5 24.59 34.29 -28.30
N LEU A 6 25.13 35.30 -27.60
CA LEU A 6 25.50 35.21 -26.19
C LEU A 6 24.26 35.07 -25.29
N TYR A 7 23.22 35.88 -25.54
CA TYR A 7 21.96 35.81 -24.77
C TYR A 7 21.24 34.47 -24.97
N ILE A 8 21.25 33.92 -26.18
CA ILE A 8 20.68 32.60 -26.48
C ILE A 8 21.44 31.50 -25.73
N LEU A 9 22.77 31.59 -25.68
CA LEU A 9 23.61 30.62 -24.98
C LEU A 9 23.42 30.69 -23.45
N ILE A 10 23.28 31.89 -22.90
CA ILE A 10 22.98 32.11 -21.47
C ILE A 10 21.58 31.57 -21.10
N PHE A 11 20.57 31.82 -21.93
CA PHE A 11 19.21 31.30 -21.70
C PHE A 11 19.16 29.77 -21.79
N GLY A 12 19.89 29.16 -22.73
CA GLY A 12 20.02 27.71 -22.84
C GLY A 12 20.72 27.06 -21.63
N CYS A 13 21.74 27.72 -21.06
CA CYS A 13 22.43 27.22 -19.88
C CYS A 13 21.56 27.18 -18.61
N GLN A 14 20.54 28.04 -18.48
CA GLN A 14 19.66 28.05 -17.30
C GLN A 14 18.81 26.78 -17.14
N PHE A 15 18.54 26.05 -18.23
CA PHE A 15 17.82 24.77 -18.19
C PHE A 15 18.68 23.59 -17.70
N PHE A 16 20.01 23.71 -17.68
CA PHE A 16 20.93 22.61 -17.34
C PHE A 16 21.30 22.53 -15.85
N ILE A 17 20.89 23.49 -15.02
CA ILE A 17 21.39 23.61 -13.63
C ILE A 17 20.41 23.01 -12.59
N TYR A 18 19.20 22.61 -13.00
CA TYR A 18 18.23 22.03 -12.09
C TYR A 18 18.29 20.50 -12.10
N ASN A 19 18.85 19.92 -11.04
CA ASN A 19 18.63 18.50 -10.74
C ASN A 19 17.16 18.34 -10.33
N LEU A 20 16.34 17.81 -11.23
CA LEU A 20 14.95 17.45 -10.96
C LEU A 20 14.94 16.04 -10.34
N ASP A 21 15.00 15.95 -9.02
CA ASP A 21 14.76 14.70 -8.30
C ASP A 21 13.26 14.37 -8.35
N ALA A 22 12.81 13.75 -9.44
CA ALA A 22 11.38 13.55 -9.73
C ALA A 22 10.72 12.38 -8.96
N GLN A 23 11.40 11.72 -8.03
CA GLN A 23 10.81 10.62 -7.28
C GLN A 23 11.38 10.54 -5.86
N ILE A 24 10.53 10.86 -4.88
CA ILE A 24 10.81 10.72 -3.44
C ILE A 24 10.67 9.24 -2.99
N GLY A 25 10.33 8.33 -3.92
CA GLY A 25 10.03 6.93 -3.65
C GLY A 25 11.22 6.13 -3.10
N GLY A 26 10.93 5.05 -2.37
CA GLY A 26 11.95 4.12 -1.89
C GLY A 26 12.59 4.48 -0.54
N LYS A 27 11.96 5.36 0.26
CA LYS A 27 12.41 5.62 1.64
C LYS A 27 12.34 4.40 2.56
N HIS A 28 11.51 3.43 2.20
CA HIS A 28 11.26 2.22 2.98
C HIS A 28 11.32 0.99 2.08
N SER A 29 12.01 -0.05 2.53
CA SER A 29 12.22 -1.29 1.76
C SER A 29 10.95 -2.14 1.60
N TYR A 30 9.97 -1.98 2.49
CA TYR A 30 8.77 -2.80 2.56
C TYR A 30 7.48 -1.97 2.60
N GLU A 31 7.44 -0.89 1.82
CA GLU A 31 6.28 0.02 1.76
C GLU A 31 4.98 -0.69 1.35
N PHE A 32 5.07 -1.82 0.64
CA PHE A 32 3.91 -2.59 0.23
C PHE A 32 3.08 -3.14 1.42
N LEU A 33 3.68 -3.26 2.62
CA LEU A 33 2.97 -3.67 3.83
C LEU A 33 1.91 -2.63 4.27
N ASN A 34 2.09 -1.37 3.86
CA ASN A 34 1.13 -0.30 4.11
C ASN A 34 -0.01 -0.26 3.07
N LEU A 35 0.00 -1.13 2.06
CA LEU A 35 -1.07 -1.15 1.07
C LEU A 35 -2.36 -1.72 1.67
N PRO A 36 -3.53 -1.15 1.31
CA PRO A 36 -4.82 -1.62 1.83
C PRO A 36 -5.06 -3.09 1.48
N ALA A 37 -5.56 -3.86 2.44
CA ALA A 37 -5.77 -5.31 2.30
C ALA A 37 -7.09 -5.68 1.60
N SER A 38 -8.01 -4.73 1.40
CA SER A 38 -9.30 -4.95 0.75
C SER A 38 -9.81 -3.69 0.03
N ALA A 39 -10.72 -3.87 -0.94
CA ALA A 39 -11.35 -2.75 -1.64
C ALA A 39 -12.09 -1.80 -0.69
N ARG A 40 -12.69 -2.34 0.37
CA ARG A 40 -13.36 -1.55 1.43
C ARG A 40 -12.35 -0.65 2.15
N GLN A 41 -11.20 -1.20 2.51
CA GLN A 41 -10.13 -0.42 3.13
C GLN A 41 -9.61 0.66 2.17
N THR A 42 -9.38 0.33 0.90
CA THR A 42 -8.99 1.30 -0.13
C THR A 42 -9.99 2.44 -0.25
N ALA A 43 -11.29 2.14 -0.32
CA ALA A 43 -12.35 3.14 -0.46
C ALA A 43 -12.52 4.03 0.77
N LEU A 44 -12.15 3.55 1.96
CA LEU A 44 -12.26 4.28 3.23
C LEU A 44 -10.96 5.00 3.63
N GLY A 45 -10.03 5.19 2.71
CA GLY A 45 -8.79 5.94 2.96
C GLY A 45 -7.63 5.09 3.49
N GLY A 46 -7.67 3.77 3.29
CA GLY A 46 -6.55 2.85 3.49
C GLY A 46 -6.63 2.03 4.77
N HIS A 47 -6.79 2.65 5.94
CA HIS A 47 -6.85 1.94 7.21
C HIS A 47 -8.10 2.31 8.03
N ILE A 48 -8.88 1.31 8.41
CA ILE A 48 -10.10 1.46 9.23
C ILE A 48 -9.87 1.01 10.68
N VAL A 49 -8.98 1.72 11.37
CA VAL A 49 -8.42 1.32 12.67
C VAL A 49 -9.44 1.12 13.80
N SER A 50 -10.59 1.78 13.74
CA SER A 50 -11.63 1.75 14.78
C SER A 50 -12.75 0.74 14.50
N VAL A 51 -12.74 0.08 13.36
CA VAL A 51 -13.80 -0.86 12.96
C VAL A 51 -13.55 -2.23 13.56
N MET A 52 -14.59 -2.83 14.14
CA MET A 52 -14.55 -4.19 14.69
C MET A 52 -15.78 -4.99 14.21
N ASP A 53 -15.59 -5.72 13.11
CA ASP A 53 -16.63 -6.55 12.48
C ASP A 53 -16.09 -7.92 12.04
N GLU A 54 -16.77 -8.56 11.09
CA GLU A 54 -16.43 -9.90 10.56
C GLU A 54 -15.37 -9.88 9.44
N ASP A 55 -14.89 -8.71 9.02
CA ASP A 55 -13.90 -8.57 7.97
C ASP A 55 -12.48 -8.90 8.46
N VAL A 56 -12.05 -10.10 8.09
CA VAL A 56 -10.73 -10.65 8.44
C VAL A 56 -9.55 -9.80 7.93
N THR A 57 -9.76 -8.93 6.93
CA THR A 57 -8.70 -8.06 6.41
C THR A 57 -8.32 -6.94 7.39
N ILE A 58 -9.22 -6.58 8.31
CA ILE A 58 -8.97 -5.54 9.33
C ILE A 58 -7.91 -6.03 10.31
N ALA A 59 -7.95 -7.30 10.70
CA ALA A 59 -6.96 -7.90 11.59
C ALA A 59 -5.52 -7.86 11.04
N GLY A 60 -5.37 -7.83 9.71
CA GLY A 60 -4.07 -7.65 9.06
C GLY A 60 -3.45 -6.26 9.29
N SER A 61 -4.29 -5.23 9.36
CA SER A 61 -3.85 -3.84 9.60
C SER A 61 -3.86 -3.44 11.07
N ASN A 62 -4.77 -4.01 11.86
CA ASN A 62 -4.88 -3.77 13.29
C ASN A 62 -5.17 -5.12 14.01
N PRO A 63 -4.14 -5.77 14.56
CA PRO A 63 -4.29 -7.02 15.30
C PRO A 63 -5.23 -6.93 16.51
N ALA A 64 -5.40 -5.73 17.10
CA ALA A 64 -6.30 -5.52 18.24
C ALA A 64 -7.80 -5.58 17.84
N SER A 65 -8.12 -5.47 16.55
CA SER A 65 -9.50 -5.62 16.05
C SER A 65 -9.95 -7.08 15.91
N LEU A 66 -9.01 -8.04 16.04
CA LEU A 66 -9.25 -9.46 15.85
C LEU A 66 -10.26 -9.97 16.88
N ASN A 67 -11.34 -10.59 16.40
CA ASN A 67 -12.48 -10.97 17.24
C ASN A 67 -13.16 -12.26 16.74
N GLY A 68 -14.05 -12.82 17.56
CA GLY A 68 -14.71 -14.10 17.26
C GLY A 68 -15.65 -14.08 16.05
N LYS A 69 -16.11 -12.91 15.56
CA LYS A 69 -16.92 -12.81 14.34
C LYS A 69 -16.12 -13.19 13.09
N MET A 70 -14.79 -13.12 13.17
CA MET A 70 -13.87 -13.49 12.09
C MET A 70 -13.59 -15.00 12.04
N ASN A 71 -14.14 -15.81 12.95
CA ASN A 71 -13.96 -17.25 12.94
C ASN A 71 -14.48 -17.86 11.62
N ASN A 72 -13.64 -18.66 10.96
CA ASN A 72 -13.94 -19.30 9.69
C ASN A 72 -14.20 -18.30 8.54
N ARG A 73 -13.77 -17.04 8.65
CA ARG A 73 -13.88 -16.05 7.58
C ARG A 73 -12.63 -16.03 6.72
N ILE A 74 -12.85 -16.01 5.41
CA ILE A 74 -11.82 -15.88 4.38
C ILE A 74 -12.06 -14.57 3.64
N SER A 75 -10.98 -13.88 3.28
CA SER A 75 -11.03 -12.75 2.36
C SER A 75 -9.89 -12.81 1.36
N PHE A 76 -10.16 -12.36 0.15
CA PHE A 76 -9.22 -12.29 -0.94
C PHE A 76 -9.40 -10.96 -1.66
N SER A 77 -8.30 -10.33 -2.04
CA SER A 77 -8.33 -9.09 -2.81
C SER A 77 -7.13 -8.99 -3.76
N HIS A 78 -7.34 -8.24 -4.84
CA HIS A 78 -6.33 -7.93 -5.85
C HIS A 78 -6.54 -6.49 -6.29
N ASN A 79 -5.47 -5.71 -6.33
CA ASN A 79 -5.50 -4.31 -6.74
C ASN A 79 -4.55 -4.10 -7.92
N PHE A 80 -5.02 -3.28 -8.86
CA PHE A 80 -4.26 -2.87 -10.04
C PHE A 80 -3.88 -1.40 -9.86
N HIS A 81 -2.59 -1.13 -9.78
CA HIS A 81 -2.06 0.23 -9.75
C HIS A 81 -1.63 0.67 -11.15
N PHE A 82 -1.49 1.98 -11.32
CA PHE A 82 -0.90 2.55 -12.52
C PHE A 82 0.56 2.11 -12.69
N ALA A 83 1.07 2.20 -13.92
CA ALA A 83 2.42 1.75 -14.28
C ALA A 83 2.67 0.23 -14.10
N GLY A 84 1.63 -0.60 -14.17
CA GLY A 84 1.77 -2.07 -14.20
C GLY A 84 1.97 -2.73 -12.83
N VAL A 85 2.02 -1.95 -11.76
CA VAL A 85 2.17 -2.47 -10.39
C VAL A 85 0.89 -3.16 -9.94
N GLN A 86 1.01 -4.34 -9.33
CA GLN A 86 -0.11 -5.12 -8.84
C GLN A 86 0.18 -5.64 -7.45
N ASN A 87 -0.82 -5.65 -6.57
CA ASN A 87 -0.70 -6.28 -5.26
C ASN A 87 -1.94 -7.10 -4.95
N GLY A 88 -1.76 -8.12 -4.12
CA GLY A 88 -2.86 -8.96 -3.67
C GLY A 88 -2.74 -9.30 -2.19
N TYR A 89 -3.88 -9.68 -1.63
CA TYR A 89 -4.01 -10.07 -0.24
C TYR A 89 -4.93 -11.27 -0.10
N PHE A 90 -4.55 -12.20 0.76
CA PHE A 90 -5.40 -13.30 1.22
C PHE A 90 -5.35 -13.33 2.74
N GLY A 91 -6.51 -13.48 3.39
CA GLY A 91 -6.63 -13.53 4.85
C GLY A 91 -7.61 -14.61 5.30
N TYR A 92 -7.30 -15.26 6.42
CA TYR A 92 -8.13 -16.27 7.06
C TYR A 92 -8.14 -16.13 8.58
N GLY A 93 -9.33 -16.11 9.16
CA GLY A 93 -9.56 -15.97 10.60
C GLY A 93 -10.02 -17.31 11.19
N LYS A 94 -9.45 -17.67 12.34
CA LYS A 94 -9.82 -18.90 13.04
C LYS A 94 -9.88 -18.69 14.54
N GLU A 95 -10.95 -19.15 15.17
CA GLU A 95 -11.02 -19.25 16.63
C GLU A 95 -10.57 -20.64 17.09
N ILE A 96 -9.64 -20.67 18.03
CA ILE A 96 -9.19 -21.87 18.73
C ILE A 96 -9.92 -21.93 20.07
N SER A 97 -11.09 -22.57 20.07
CA SER A 97 -12.00 -22.61 21.22
C SER A 97 -11.37 -23.21 22.49
N LYS A 98 -10.40 -24.14 22.35
CA LYS A 98 -9.67 -24.74 23.47
C LYS A 98 -8.95 -23.70 24.33
N TRP A 99 -8.44 -22.63 23.72
CA TRP A 99 -7.66 -21.59 24.39
C TRP A 99 -8.36 -20.22 24.39
N LYS A 100 -9.61 -20.16 23.88
CA LYS A 100 -10.35 -18.90 23.67
C LYS A 100 -9.51 -17.87 22.90
N LEU A 101 -8.75 -18.34 21.90
CA LEU A 101 -7.80 -17.53 21.13
C LEU A 101 -8.36 -17.29 19.73
N ASN A 102 -8.44 -16.03 19.32
CA ASN A 102 -8.70 -15.67 17.92
C ASN A 102 -7.34 -15.57 17.20
N THR A 103 -7.22 -16.21 16.05
CA THR A 103 -6.01 -16.20 15.21
C THR A 103 -6.34 -15.70 13.81
N HIS A 104 -5.33 -15.09 13.19
CA HIS A 104 -5.41 -14.54 11.85
C HIS A 104 -4.17 -14.97 11.08
N PHE A 105 -4.37 -15.42 9.85
CA PHE A 105 -3.33 -15.80 8.92
C PHE A 105 -3.53 -15.01 7.63
N ALA A 106 -2.45 -14.43 7.12
CA ALA A 106 -2.53 -13.64 5.89
C ALA A 106 -1.28 -13.77 5.04
N ILE A 107 -1.49 -13.59 3.73
CA ILE A 107 -0.46 -13.52 2.71
C ILE A 107 -0.70 -12.22 1.94
N GLN A 108 0.32 -11.37 1.85
CA GLN A 108 0.30 -10.16 1.04
C GLN A 108 1.49 -10.20 0.08
N TYR A 109 1.25 -9.83 -1.17
CA TYR A 109 2.30 -9.75 -2.18
C TYR A 109 2.17 -8.47 -2.99
N ILE A 110 3.30 -8.06 -3.57
CA ILE A 110 3.37 -7.01 -4.58
C ILE A 110 4.21 -7.50 -5.76
N ASN A 111 3.82 -7.08 -6.95
CA ASN A 111 4.50 -7.35 -8.20
C ASN A 111 4.72 -6.02 -8.94
N TYR A 112 5.96 -5.80 -9.38
CA TYR A 112 6.36 -4.69 -10.22
C TYR A 112 6.64 -5.30 -11.60
N VAL A 113 5.71 -5.10 -12.53
CA VAL A 113 5.81 -5.61 -13.91
C VAL A 113 6.66 -4.67 -14.76
#